data_AF-A0A0F9AAR3-F1
#
_entry.id   AF-A0A0F9AAR3-F1
#
_cell.length_a   1.000
_cell.length_b   1.000
_cell.length_c   1.000
_cell.angle_alpha   90.00
_cell.angle_beta   90.00
_cell.angle_gamma   90.00
#
_symmetry.space_group_name_H-M   'P 1'
#
loop_
_entity.id
_entity.type
_entity.pdbx_description
1 polymer ?
#
loop_
_entity_poly.entity_id
_entity_poly.type
_entity_poly.pdbx_seq_one_letter_code
_entity_poly.pdbx_strand_id
1 'polypeptide(L)'
;AARVSYGKGTKTKHEDEGLIRYLMRHRHTTPFEQCELKFHVKVPMDCWRQWIRHRTASVNEYSTRYSEAIDDKQETKPDEWRLQDIKKNLQGSEGFLLSENKDISQSGRYYTGKENMIQNLSMEVYKERLDAGIAREQARKDLPLSTYTMAYWKCDLHNLLHFLSLRMDSHAQLEIRSYANIIGNEIVAKLFPLTWVAFQDYRLNAITLTARDIKMINKIKFSNKNLLPGQVRRVFFEDEFEDWFQEREDGTLKNNIERLEFEEKALDPLIDLLREKPFNEILKGIVLELDEYLPSEKIFQILTNKEEFKEFDTIFEHNKYWDFFDIIIELDREEDYDKISDLINKNIDLHVNYRPKILEFIKKFILKTDTLSKNKSILENIILNNPKYKAREDAVDILYELENTDNYSFLIELFKKSQHWGVQRKILDKLFSHSKSNLDLLNFYFEMLENGGDFNYGVRFNLWRN
;
A
#
# COMPACT_ATOMS: atom_id res chain seq x y z
N ALA A 1 -3.57 7.42 -45.11
CA ALA A 1 -3.50 8.81 -44.62
C ALA A 1 -2.06 9.27 -44.37
N ALA A 2 -1.43 8.89 -43.25
CA ALA A 2 -0.11 9.41 -42.84
C ALA A 2 1.00 9.31 -43.90
N ARG A 3 1.05 8.20 -44.66
CA ARG A 3 2.06 7.99 -45.70
C ARG A 3 1.82 8.78 -46.98
N VAL A 4 0.73 9.53 -47.14
CA VAL A 4 0.62 10.42 -48.30
C VAL A 4 1.70 11.51 -48.28
N SER A 5 2.26 11.78 -47.09
CA SER A 5 3.40 12.67 -46.86
C SER A 5 4.76 12.06 -47.25
N TYR A 6 4.84 10.75 -47.49
CA TYR A 6 6.06 10.04 -47.85
C TYR A 6 5.84 9.32 -49.20
N GLY A 7 6.70 9.54 -50.20
CA GLY A 7 6.57 8.91 -51.52
C GLY A 7 6.54 7.36 -51.51
N LYS A 8 6.42 6.74 -52.69
CA LYS A 8 6.27 5.27 -52.83
C LYS A 8 7.48 4.45 -52.33
N GLY A 9 7.17 3.31 -51.68
CA GLY A 9 8.05 2.15 -51.42
C GLY A 9 8.63 2.17 -50.00
N THR A 10 8.60 1.14 -49.15
CA THR A 10 8.22 -0.29 -49.15
C THR A 10 7.31 -0.54 -47.92
N LYS A 11 6.65 -1.70 -47.80
CA LYS A 11 5.71 -1.99 -46.69
C LYS A 11 6.07 -3.29 -45.99
N THR A 12 6.22 -3.26 -44.67
CA THR A 12 6.13 -4.42 -43.79
C THR A 12 5.16 -4.16 -42.62
N LYS A 13 4.54 -5.20 -42.05
CA LYS A 13 3.60 -5.06 -40.92
C LYS A 13 4.25 -4.40 -39.69
N HIS A 14 5.55 -4.65 -39.46
CA HIS A 14 6.32 -4.01 -38.39
C HIS A 14 6.50 -2.50 -38.61
N GLU A 15 6.55 -2.03 -39.86
CA GLU A 15 6.58 -0.60 -40.17
C GLU A 15 5.24 0.10 -39.89
N ASP A 16 4.11 -0.60 -40.05
CA ASP A 16 2.77 -0.04 -39.76
C ASP A 16 2.55 0.21 -38.27
N GLU A 17 2.90 -0.77 -37.44
CA GLU A 17 2.81 -0.65 -35.99
C GLU A 17 3.73 0.46 -35.48
N GLY A 18 5.00 0.45 -35.90
CA GLY A 18 5.96 1.50 -35.54
C GLY A 18 5.47 2.90 -35.93
N LEU A 19 4.88 3.03 -37.13
CA LEU A 19 4.31 4.30 -37.58
C LEU A 19 3.10 4.72 -36.73
N ILE A 20 2.15 3.83 -36.44
CA ILE A 20 0.97 4.16 -35.60
C ILE A 20 1.41 4.62 -34.21
N ARG A 21 2.36 3.91 -33.59
CA ARG A 21 2.93 4.28 -32.29
C ARG A 21 3.63 5.64 -32.36
N TYR A 22 4.41 5.88 -33.41
CA TYR A 22 5.06 7.17 -33.64
C TYR A 22 4.05 8.32 -33.75
N LEU A 23 2.98 8.15 -34.53
CA LEU A 23 1.94 9.16 -34.72
C LEU A 23 1.22 9.47 -33.40
N MET A 24 0.85 8.45 -32.63
CA MET A 24 0.18 8.61 -31.33
C MET A 24 1.08 9.38 -30.34
N ARG A 25 2.35 8.95 -30.20
CA ARG A 25 3.33 9.54 -29.28
C ARG A 25 3.60 11.02 -29.55
N HIS A 26 3.66 11.41 -30.83
CA HIS A 26 3.92 12.80 -31.23
C HIS A 26 2.65 13.62 -31.49
N ARG A 27 1.47 13.10 -31.13
CA ARG A 27 0.18 13.76 -31.31
C ARG A 27 -0.06 14.19 -32.78
N HIS A 28 0.37 13.37 -33.74
CA HIS A 28 -0.03 13.51 -35.14
C HIS A 28 -1.42 12.88 -35.32
N THR A 29 -2.46 13.66 -35.08
CA THR A 29 -3.85 13.18 -34.93
C THR A 29 -4.59 12.99 -36.24
N THR A 30 -4.30 13.81 -37.26
CA THR A 30 -5.06 13.85 -38.52
C THR A 30 -5.14 12.52 -39.29
N PRO A 31 -4.17 11.58 -39.23
CA PRO A 31 -4.34 10.26 -39.82
C PRO A 31 -5.42 9.42 -39.14
N PHE A 32 -5.66 9.61 -37.84
CA PHE A 32 -6.70 8.90 -37.09
C PHE A 32 -8.09 9.47 -37.40
N GLU A 33 -8.20 10.76 -37.73
CA GLU A 33 -9.46 11.40 -38.13
C GLU A 33 -10.03 10.83 -39.46
N GLN A 34 -9.23 10.08 -40.21
CA GLN A 34 -9.67 9.44 -41.47
C GLN A 34 -10.46 8.14 -41.24
N CYS A 35 -10.52 7.65 -40.00
CA CYS A 35 -11.35 6.51 -39.61
C CYS A 35 -12.57 7.04 -38.85
N GLU A 36 -13.78 6.64 -39.24
CA GLU A 36 -15.02 7.03 -38.55
C GLU A 36 -15.78 5.80 -38.05
N LEU A 37 -16.46 5.97 -36.91
CA LEU A 37 -17.42 5.01 -36.38
C LEU A 37 -18.78 5.69 -36.21
N LYS A 38 -19.84 4.93 -36.45
CA LYS A 38 -21.22 5.34 -36.21
C LYS A 38 -21.90 4.31 -35.31
N PHE A 39 -22.34 4.77 -34.16
CA PHE A 39 -23.02 3.96 -33.16
C PHE A 39 -24.51 4.26 -33.18
N HIS A 40 -25.32 3.23 -32.92
CA HIS A 40 -26.69 3.38 -32.47
C HIS A 40 -26.68 3.04 -30.98
N VAL A 41 -26.98 4.03 -30.14
CA VAL A 41 -26.94 3.88 -28.67
C VAL A 41 -28.34 4.03 -28.11
N LYS A 42 -28.67 3.21 -27.11
CA LYS A 42 -29.78 3.41 -26.18
C LYS A 42 -29.16 3.75 -24.83
N VAL A 43 -29.50 4.88 -24.24
CA VAL A 43 -28.79 5.44 -23.08
C VAL A 43 -29.75 6.29 -22.23
N PRO A 44 -29.65 6.30 -20.89
CA PRO A 44 -30.50 7.13 -20.05
C PRO A 44 -30.14 8.61 -20.20
N MET A 45 -31.11 9.50 -20.02
CA MET A 45 -30.97 10.93 -20.35
C MET A 45 -29.88 11.64 -19.53
N ASP A 46 -29.69 11.29 -18.26
CA ASP A 46 -28.61 11.80 -17.41
C ASP A 46 -27.21 11.46 -17.96
N CYS A 47 -27.01 10.20 -18.37
CA CYS A 47 -25.80 9.74 -19.04
C CYS A 47 -25.64 10.40 -20.41
N TRP A 48 -26.72 10.53 -21.18
CA TRP A 48 -26.70 11.16 -22.49
C TRP A 48 -26.28 12.63 -22.45
N ARG A 49 -26.72 13.38 -21.42
CA ARG A 49 -26.32 14.78 -21.21
C ARG A 49 -24.82 14.95 -20.94
N GLN A 50 -24.14 13.93 -20.42
CA GLN A 50 -22.68 13.92 -20.29
C GLN A 50 -22.01 13.58 -21.62
N TRP A 51 -22.61 12.66 -22.38
CA TRP A 51 -22.10 12.22 -23.68
C TRP A 51 -22.13 13.33 -24.71
N ILE A 52 -23.23 14.09 -24.81
CA ILE A 52 -23.41 15.12 -25.85
C ILE A 52 -22.50 16.35 -25.68
N ARG A 53 -21.74 16.43 -24.58
CA ARG A 53 -20.69 17.45 -24.37
C ARG A 53 -19.49 17.28 -25.31
N HIS A 54 -19.37 16.12 -25.94
CA HIS A 54 -18.34 15.81 -26.94
C HIS A 54 -18.74 16.36 -28.32
N ARG A 55 -18.48 17.67 -28.50
CA ARG A 55 -18.99 18.52 -29.60
C ARG A 55 -18.46 18.17 -31.00
N THR A 56 -17.40 17.38 -31.11
CA THR A 56 -16.76 17.02 -32.38
C THR A 56 -17.43 15.84 -33.09
N ALA A 57 -18.56 15.35 -32.56
CA ALA A 57 -19.37 14.28 -33.15
C ALA A 57 -20.61 14.81 -33.86
N SER A 58 -21.13 14.03 -34.82
CA SER A 58 -22.45 14.24 -35.43
C SER A 58 -23.50 13.41 -34.69
N VAL A 59 -24.59 14.04 -34.29
CA VAL A 59 -25.60 13.40 -33.42
C VAL A 59 -27.01 13.59 -33.97
N ASN A 60 -27.81 12.53 -33.91
CA ASN A 60 -29.25 12.60 -34.12
C ASN A 60 -29.94 11.78 -33.02
N GLU A 61 -30.78 12.45 -32.23
CA GLU A 61 -31.44 11.86 -31.06
C GLU A 61 -32.94 11.68 -31.31
N TYR A 62 -33.48 10.59 -30.75
CA TYR A 62 -34.90 10.35 -30.62
C TYR A 62 -35.62 11.53 -29.94
N SER A 63 -36.52 12.18 -30.68
CA SER A 63 -37.25 13.32 -30.16
C SER A 63 -38.62 12.92 -29.62
N THR A 64 -38.77 13.05 -28.30
CA THR A 64 -40.04 12.89 -27.60
C THR A 64 -41.06 14.00 -27.92
N ARG A 65 -40.75 14.94 -28.84
CA ARG A 65 -41.68 15.97 -29.35
C ARG A 65 -42.56 15.38 -30.43
N TYR A 66 -41.96 14.55 -31.27
CA TYR A 66 -42.61 13.93 -32.42
C TYR A 66 -43.10 12.53 -32.10
N SER A 67 -42.45 11.85 -31.16
CA SER A 67 -42.75 10.47 -30.79
C SER A 67 -43.03 10.34 -29.29
N GLU A 68 -43.69 9.27 -28.89
CA GLU A 68 -43.87 8.96 -27.47
C GLU A 68 -42.54 8.57 -26.83
N ALA A 69 -42.34 8.91 -25.56
CA ALA A 69 -41.18 8.46 -24.82
C ALA A 69 -41.06 6.94 -24.83
N ILE A 70 -39.83 6.44 -24.85
CA ILE A 70 -39.55 5.01 -24.72
C ILE A 70 -40.00 4.59 -23.32
N ASP A 71 -40.85 3.57 -23.23
CA ASP A 71 -41.31 3.00 -21.95
C ASP A 71 -40.20 2.12 -21.36
N ASP A 72 -39.07 2.75 -21.06
CA ASP A 72 -37.91 2.13 -20.44
C ASP A 72 -37.10 3.17 -19.65
N LYS A 73 -36.52 2.73 -18.54
CA LYS A 73 -35.82 3.57 -17.59
C LYS A 73 -34.64 2.83 -16.96
N GLN A 74 -33.61 3.57 -16.61
CA GLN A 74 -32.57 3.03 -15.77
C GLN A 74 -33.08 2.87 -14.34
N GLU A 75 -32.84 1.70 -13.76
CA GLU A 75 -33.14 1.36 -12.38
C GLU A 75 -31.83 1.07 -11.64
N THR A 76 -31.79 1.43 -10.36
CA THR A 76 -30.64 1.19 -9.48
C THR A 76 -30.96 0.00 -8.59
N LYS A 77 -30.16 -1.08 -8.66
CA LYS A 77 -30.40 -2.25 -7.81
C LYS A 77 -30.11 -1.97 -6.33
N PRO A 78 -30.66 -2.77 -5.40
CA PRO A 78 -30.44 -2.59 -3.97
C PRO A 78 -28.97 -2.53 -3.53
N ASP A 79 -28.07 -3.19 -4.24
CA ASP A 79 -26.63 -3.25 -3.98
C ASP A 79 -25.80 -2.28 -4.85
N GLU A 80 -26.44 -1.47 -5.69
CA GLU A 80 -25.78 -0.57 -6.65
C GLU A 80 -25.83 0.91 -6.25
N TRP A 81 -26.53 1.25 -5.16
CA TRP A 81 -26.56 2.60 -4.61
C TRP A 81 -25.18 3.00 -4.09
N ARG A 82 -24.57 4.04 -4.66
CA ARG A 82 -23.22 4.50 -4.30
C ARG A 82 -23.28 5.63 -3.28
N LEU A 83 -22.34 5.67 -2.34
CA LEU A 83 -22.22 6.76 -1.37
C LEU A 83 -21.41 7.91 -1.98
N GLN A 84 -21.59 9.11 -1.46
CA GLN A 84 -20.79 10.26 -1.89
C GLN A 84 -19.35 10.09 -1.40
N ASP A 85 -18.36 10.41 -2.24
CA ASP A 85 -16.96 10.48 -1.82
C ASP A 85 -16.75 11.67 -0.87
N ILE A 86 -16.62 11.38 0.43
CA ILE A 86 -16.48 12.41 1.49
C ILE A 86 -15.04 12.93 1.54
N LYS A 87 -14.06 12.14 1.10
CA LYS A 87 -12.63 12.46 1.23
C LYS A 87 -12.17 13.43 0.16
N LYS A 88 -12.56 13.21 -1.10
CA LYS A 88 -12.14 14.05 -2.24
C LYS A 88 -13.19 15.11 -2.59
N ASN A 89 -14.49 14.90 -2.34
CA ASN A 89 -15.59 15.83 -2.65
C ASN A 89 -15.59 16.40 -4.11
N LEU A 90 -14.98 15.65 -5.04
CA LEU A 90 -14.76 16.04 -6.44
C LEU A 90 -15.82 15.41 -7.38
N GLN A 91 -17.10 15.48 -7.02
CA GLN A 91 -18.21 14.90 -7.81
C GLN A 91 -18.16 13.36 -7.98
N GLY A 92 -17.35 12.68 -7.16
CA GLY A 92 -17.20 11.23 -7.16
C GLY A 92 -18.13 10.50 -6.18
N SER A 93 -18.22 9.19 -6.35
CA SER A 93 -18.94 8.29 -5.45
C SER A 93 -18.01 7.18 -4.96
N GLU A 94 -18.11 6.79 -3.70
CA GLU A 94 -17.33 5.71 -3.09
C GLU A 94 -18.22 4.67 -2.44
N GLY A 95 -17.76 3.42 -2.42
CA GLY A 95 -18.48 2.31 -1.80
C GLY A 95 -19.90 2.07 -2.33
N PHE A 96 -20.61 1.18 -1.65
CA PHE A 96 -22.00 0.86 -1.92
C PHE A 96 -22.78 0.82 -0.61
N LEU A 97 -24.03 1.30 -0.65
CA LEU A 97 -24.97 1.12 0.42
C LEU A 97 -25.34 -0.37 0.51
N LEU A 98 -25.42 -0.90 1.73
CA LEU A 98 -25.85 -2.28 1.92
C LEU A 98 -27.30 -2.45 1.46
N SER A 99 -27.54 -3.54 0.74
CA SER A 99 -28.87 -3.90 0.25
C SER A 99 -29.88 -4.09 1.39
N GLU A 100 -29.40 -4.61 2.52
CA GLU A 100 -30.11 -4.72 3.79
C GLU A 100 -29.31 -4.02 4.89
N ASN A 101 -30.01 -3.27 5.74
CA ASN A 101 -29.42 -2.52 6.82
C ASN A 101 -30.28 -2.70 8.08
N LYS A 102 -29.70 -2.52 9.27
CA LYS A 102 -30.44 -2.64 10.55
C LYS A 102 -31.63 -1.69 10.58
N ASP A 103 -31.45 -0.50 10.01
CA ASP A 103 -32.54 0.41 9.69
C ASP A 103 -32.95 0.22 8.22
N ILE A 104 -34.13 -0.34 8.00
CA ILE A 104 -34.68 -0.60 6.66
C ILE A 104 -34.78 0.70 5.86
N SER A 105 -35.06 1.84 6.49
CA SER A 105 -35.19 3.15 5.82
C SER A 105 -33.88 3.68 5.26
N GLN A 106 -32.75 3.06 5.63
CA GLN A 106 -31.40 3.36 5.15
C GLN A 106 -30.77 2.18 4.39
N SER A 107 -31.60 1.31 3.83
CA SER A 107 -31.15 0.18 3.00
C SER A 107 -31.29 0.51 1.51
N GLY A 108 -30.41 -0.04 0.68
CA GLY A 108 -30.53 0.14 -0.77
C GLY A 108 -31.82 -0.47 -1.34
N ARG A 109 -32.39 -1.52 -0.70
CA ARG A 109 -33.71 -2.05 -1.05
C ARG A 109 -34.82 -1.01 -0.88
N TYR A 110 -34.78 -0.23 0.19
CA TYR A 110 -35.73 0.85 0.43
C TYR A 110 -35.65 1.93 -0.65
N TYR A 111 -34.44 2.39 -0.98
CA TYR A 111 -34.26 3.43 -2.01
C TYR A 111 -34.62 2.95 -3.41
N THR A 112 -34.32 1.69 -3.75
CA THR A 112 -34.78 1.05 -4.98
C THR A 112 -36.32 1.05 -5.07
N GLY A 113 -37.00 0.69 -3.98
CA GLY A 113 -38.47 0.74 -3.92
C GLY A 113 -39.03 2.16 -4.11
N LYS A 114 -38.37 3.17 -3.54
CA LYS A 114 -38.74 4.59 -3.70
C LYS A 114 -38.52 5.09 -5.14
N GLU A 115 -37.40 4.73 -5.75
CA GLU A 115 -37.12 5.02 -7.16
C GLU A 115 -38.21 4.44 -8.05
N ASN A 116 -38.51 3.15 -7.90
CA ASN A 116 -39.55 2.47 -8.67
C ASN A 116 -40.93 3.13 -8.53
N MET A 117 -41.30 3.53 -7.31
CA MET A 117 -42.56 4.24 -7.05
C MET A 117 -42.64 5.57 -7.82
N ILE A 118 -41.58 6.39 -7.77
CA ILE A 118 -41.54 7.69 -8.45
C ILE A 118 -41.56 7.51 -9.97
N GLN A 119 -40.77 6.56 -10.47
CA GLN A 119 -40.68 6.28 -11.89
C GLN A 119 -42.00 5.76 -12.47
N ASN A 120 -42.71 4.88 -11.74
CA ASN A 120 -44.02 4.38 -12.16
C ASN A 120 -45.09 5.48 -12.15
N LEU A 121 -45.13 6.31 -11.10
CA LEU A 121 -46.06 7.44 -11.02
C LEU A 121 -45.83 8.44 -12.17
N SER A 122 -44.56 8.74 -12.48
CA SER A 122 -44.22 9.65 -13.57
C SER A 122 -44.69 9.13 -14.94
N MET A 123 -44.61 7.81 -15.16
CA MET A 123 -45.10 7.17 -16.37
C MET A 123 -46.64 7.14 -16.44
N GLU A 124 -47.33 6.92 -15.32
CA GLU A 124 -48.79 6.98 -15.22
C GLU A 124 -49.31 8.38 -15.59
N VAL A 125 -48.75 9.42 -14.96
CA VAL A 125 -49.08 10.82 -15.25
C VAL A 125 -48.79 11.18 -16.72
N TYR A 126 -47.70 10.67 -17.28
CA TYR A 126 -47.37 10.86 -18.69
C TYR A 126 -48.44 10.25 -19.61
N LYS A 127 -48.86 9.01 -19.35
CA LYS A 127 -49.89 8.29 -20.13
C LYS A 127 -51.26 8.98 -20.01
N GLU A 128 -51.66 9.36 -18.80
CA GLU A 128 -52.90 10.13 -18.56
C GLU A 128 -52.95 11.41 -19.41
N ARG A 129 -51.84 12.15 -19.50
CA ARG A 129 -51.76 13.36 -20.32
C ARG A 129 -51.89 13.08 -21.81
N LEU A 130 -51.28 12.00 -22.29
CA LEU A 130 -51.42 11.59 -23.69
C LEU A 130 -52.87 11.20 -24.00
N ASP A 131 -53.51 10.43 -23.13
CA ASP A 131 -54.90 10.00 -23.28
C ASP A 131 -55.88 11.18 -23.26
N ALA A 132 -55.54 12.25 -22.52
CA ALA A 132 -56.27 13.52 -22.53
C ALA A 132 -55.98 14.40 -23.77
N GLY A 133 -55.15 13.96 -24.71
CA GLY A 133 -54.80 14.69 -25.93
C GLY A 133 -53.81 15.84 -25.74
N ILE A 134 -53.09 15.89 -24.62
CA ILE A 134 -52.06 16.92 -24.36
C ILE A 134 -50.86 16.69 -25.30
N ALA A 135 -50.31 17.78 -25.83
CA ALA A 135 -49.17 17.71 -26.74
C ALA A 135 -47.98 16.97 -26.11
N ARG A 136 -47.34 16.08 -26.89
CA ARG A 136 -46.23 15.21 -26.43
C ARG A 136 -45.08 15.98 -25.76
N GLU A 137 -44.77 17.18 -26.24
CA GLU A 137 -43.73 18.03 -25.66
C GLU A 137 -44.06 18.61 -24.28
N GLN A 138 -45.35 18.69 -23.95
CA GLN A 138 -45.81 19.05 -22.62
C GLN A 138 -46.04 17.83 -21.73
N ALA A 139 -46.57 16.73 -22.30
CA ALA A 139 -46.87 15.52 -21.55
C ALA A 139 -45.64 14.96 -20.81
N ARG A 140 -44.49 14.96 -21.49
CA ARG A 140 -43.22 14.36 -21.00
C ARG A 140 -42.47 15.12 -19.91
N LYS A 141 -42.96 16.29 -19.46
CA LYS A 141 -42.19 17.23 -18.61
C LYS A 141 -41.66 16.60 -17.31
N ASP A 142 -42.41 15.64 -16.77
CA ASP A 142 -42.09 15.00 -15.49
C ASP A 142 -41.39 13.65 -15.66
N LEU A 143 -41.08 13.23 -16.90
CA LEU A 143 -40.30 12.01 -17.10
C LEU A 143 -38.89 12.19 -16.50
N PRO A 144 -38.44 11.26 -15.65
CA PRO A 144 -37.18 11.39 -14.95
C PRO A 144 -36.00 11.27 -15.91
N LEU A 145 -34.83 11.80 -15.49
CA LEU A 145 -33.59 11.69 -16.29
C LEU A 145 -33.12 10.24 -16.48
N SER A 146 -33.63 9.29 -15.68
CA SER A 146 -33.37 7.87 -15.89
C SER A 146 -34.08 7.30 -17.13
N THR A 147 -35.03 8.01 -17.74
CA THR A 147 -35.72 7.57 -18.95
C THR A 147 -34.74 7.40 -20.11
N TYR A 148 -34.83 6.28 -20.82
CA TYR A 148 -33.96 6.00 -21.95
C TYR A 148 -34.30 6.87 -23.17
N THR A 149 -33.25 7.31 -23.86
CA THR A 149 -33.31 7.84 -25.23
C THR A 149 -32.52 6.93 -26.16
N MET A 150 -32.69 7.13 -27.46
CA MET A 150 -31.87 6.49 -28.50
C MET A 150 -31.24 7.55 -29.38
N ALA A 151 -30.01 7.30 -29.83
CA ALA A 151 -29.33 8.23 -30.71
C ALA A 151 -28.40 7.53 -31.68
N TYR A 152 -28.27 8.13 -32.87
CA TYR A 152 -27.12 7.91 -33.72
C TYR A 152 -26.00 8.86 -33.33
N TRP A 153 -24.83 8.31 -33.03
CA TRP A 153 -23.63 9.05 -32.67
C TRP A 153 -22.50 8.67 -33.63
N LYS A 154 -22.06 9.61 -34.49
CA LYS A 154 -20.96 9.41 -35.43
C LYS A 154 -19.76 10.26 -35.02
N CYS A 155 -18.59 9.64 -34.90
CA CYS A 155 -17.36 10.29 -34.46
C CYS A 155 -16.16 9.71 -35.22
N ASP A 156 -15.18 10.54 -35.55
CA ASP A 156 -13.89 10.04 -36.04
C ASP A 156 -13.07 9.40 -34.91
N LEU A 157 -12.08 8.58 -35.26
CA LEU A 157 -11.31 7.80 -34.31
C LEU A 157 -10.47 8.68 -33.37
N HIS A 158 -9.96 9.83 -33.81
CA HIS A 158 -9.20 10.71 -32.92
C HIS A 158 -10.09 11.25 -31.79
N ASN A 159 -11.26 11.78 -32.16
CA ASN A 159 -12.23 12.30 -31.21
C ASN A 159 -12.87 11.19 -30.36
N LEU A 160 -13.05 10.00 -30.91
CA LEU A 160 -13.48 8.83 -30.15
C LEU A 160 -12.46 8.42 -29.09
N LEU A 161 -11.16 8.39 -29.41
CA LEU A 161 -10.10 8.12 -28.43
C LEU A 161 -10.06 9.19 -27.34
N HIS A 162 -10.35 10.45 -27.67
CA HIS A 162 -10.50 11.50 -26.67
C HIS A 162 -11.71 11.24 -25.75
N PHE A 163 -12.87 10.91 -26.31
CA PHE A 163 -14.05 10.47 -25.54
C PHE A 163 -13.70 9.34 -24.58
N LEU A 164 -13.04 8.29 -25.07
CA LEU A 164 -12.63 7.14 -24.28
C LEU A 164 -11.67 7.54 -23.15
N SER A 165 -10.68 8.41 -23.41
CA SER A 165 -9.75 8.87 -22.38
C SER A 165 -10.43 9.60 -21.22
N LEU A 166 -11.53 10.32 -21.47
CA LEU A 166 -12.28 11.04 -20.44
C LEU A 166 -13.38 10.21 -19.78
N ARG A 167 -13.92 9.21 -20.48
CA ARG A 167 -15.09 8.44 -20.02
C ARG A 167 -14.73 7.07 -19.48
N MET A 168 -13.55 6.53 -19.79
CA MET A 168 -13.01 5.34 -19.12
C MET A 168 -12.36 5.65 -17.77
N ASP A 169 -12.14 6.93 -17.45
CA ASP A 169 -11.53 7.39 -16.21
C ASP A 169 -12.36 7.01 -14.96
N SER A 170 -11.69 6.72 -13.84
CA SER A 170 -12.35 6.35 -12.58
C SER A 170 -13.22 7.47 -12.00
N HIS A 171 -12.95 8.74 -12.33
CA HIS A 171 -13.74 9.89 -11.92
C HIS A 171 -15.01 10.08 -12.77
N ALA A 172 -15.11 9.44 -13.94
CA ALA A 172 -16.34 9.47 -14.72
C ALA A 172 -17.45 8.68 -14.00
N GLN A 173 -18.70 9.10 -14.17
CA GLN A 173 -19.84 8.38 -13.61
C GLN A 173 -19.86 6.94 -14.15
N LEU A 174 -20.19 5.96 -13.29
CA LEU A 174 -20.09 4.54 -13.65
C LEU A 174 -20.88 4.21 -14.93
N GLU A 175 -22.04 4.82 -15.10
CA GLU A 175 -22.94 4.55 -16.22
C GLU A 175 -22.28 4.88 -17.55
N ILE A 176 -21.79 6.11 -17.74
CA ILE A 176 -21.09 6.50 -18.98
C ILE A 176 -19.76 5.75 -19.13
N ARG A 177 -19.10 5.39 -18.01
CA ARG A 177 -17.89 4.58 -18.03
C ARG A 177 -18.16 3.17 -18.55
N SER A 178 -19.29 2.55 -18.20
CA SER A 178 -19.69 1.24 -18.72
C SER A 178 -19.86 1.28 -20.25
N TYR A 179 -20.52 2.31 -20.78
CA TYR A 179 -20.60 2.51 -22.24
C TYR A 179 -19.22 2.70 -22.88
N ALA A 180 -18.38 3.55 -22.28
CA ALA A 180 -17.03 3.81 -22.79
C ALA A 180 -16.16 2.55 -22.76
N ASN A 181 -16.24 1.74 -21.72
CA ASN A 181 -15.51 0.48 -21.61
C ASN A 181 -15.93 -0.53 -22.69
N ILE A 182 -17.23 -0.66 -22.98
CA ILE A 182 -17.70 -1.53 -24.08
C ILE A 182 -17.19 -0.99 -25.42
N ILE A 183 -17.33 0.32 -25.67
CA ILE A 183 -16.87 0.92 -26.93
C ILE A 183 -15.35 0.74 -27.10
N GLY A 184 -14.56 0.99 -26.06
CA GLY A 184 -13.11 0.86 -26.09
C GLY A 184 -12.66 -0.60 -26.23
N ASN A 185 -13.02 -1.43 -25.25
CA ASN A 185 -12.49 -2.79 -25.11
C ASN A 185 -13.11 -3.80 -26.08
N GLU A 186 -14.38 -3.61 -26.47
CA GLU A 186 -15.08 -4.62 -27.29
C GLU A 186 -15.26 -4.23 -28.75
N ILE A 187 -15.18 -2.94 -29.08
CA ILE A 187 -15.39 -2.43 -30.44
C ILE A 187 -14.08 -1.86 -31.00
N VAL A 188 -13.54 -0.80 -30.40
CA VAL A 188 -12.32 -0.13 -30.89
C VAL A 188 -11.12 -1.06 -30.85
N ALA A 189 -10.94 -1.83 -29.77
CA ALA A 189 -9.85 -2.80 -29.66
C ALA A 189 -9.87 -3.86 -30.77
N LYS A 190 -11.06 -4.28 -31.21
CA LYS A 190 -11.22 -5.29 -32.28
C LYS A 190 -11.05 -4.69 -33.68
N LEU A 191 -11.59 -3.49 -33.91
CA LEU A 191 -11.55 -2.83 -35.22
C LEU A 191 -10.18 -2.18 -35.50
N PHE A 192 -9.52 -1.64 -34.48
CA PHE A 192 -8.26 -0.89 -34.61
C PHE A 192 -7.20 -1.37 -33.60
N PRO A 193 -6.79 -2.65 -33.61
CA PRO A 193 -5.97 -3.24 -32.55
C PRO A 193 -4.61 -2.53 -32.35
N LEU A 194 -3.92 -2.16 -33.43
CA LEU A 194 -2.63 -1.44 -33.33
C LEU A 194 -2.81 -0.03 -32.74
N THR A 195 -3.90 0.66 -33.10
CA THR A 195 -4.23 1.97 -32.54
C THR A 195 -4.64 1.86 -31.08
N TRP A 196 -5.39 0.81 -30.71
CA TRP A 196 -5.81 0.55 -29.35
C TRP A 196 -4.63 0.34 -28.42
N VAL A 197 -3.68 -0.53 -28.79
CA VAL A 197 -2.45 -0.73 -28.01
C VAL A 197 -1.67 0.58 -27.87
N ALA A 198 -1.47 1.33 -28.96
CA ALA A 198 -0.79 2.62 -28.89
C ALA A 198 -1.55 3.65 -28.02
N PHE A 199 -2.88 3.64 -28.06
CA PHE A 199 -3.71 4.49 -27.21
C PHE A 199 -3.56 4.13 -25.73
N GLN A 200 -3.56 2.84 -25.39
CA GLN A 200 -3.33 2.39 -24.02
C GLN A 200 -1.97 2.87 -23.51
N ASP A 201 -0.91 2.66 -24.28
CA ASP A 201 0.47 2.98 -23.87
C ASP A 201 0.74 4.48 -23.75
N TYR A 202 0.21 5.30 -24.67
CA TYR A 202 0.60 6.71 -24.80
C TYR A 202 -0.47 7.70 -24.35
N ARG A 203 -1.69 7.24 -24.03
CA ARG A 203 -2.82 8.11 -23.64
C ARG A 203 -3.53 7.62 -22.40
N LEU A 204 -4.03 6.38 -22.38
CA LEU A 204 -4.91 5.90 -21.32
C LEU A 204 -4.13 5.60 -20.02
N ASN A 205 -3.02 4.89 -20.14
CA ASN A 205 -2.19 4.47 -19.01
C ASN A 205 -0.94 5.36 -18.86
N ALA A 206 -0.90 6.49 -19.55
CA ALA A 206 0.23 7.39 -19.54
C ALA A 206 0.12 8.37 -18.36
N ILE A 207 1.20 8.45 -17.57
CA ILE A 207 1.32 9.46 -16.51
C ILE A 207 1.84 10.75 -17.15
N THR A 208 1.15 11.86 -16.91
CA THR A 208 1.59 13.19 -17.32
C THR A 208 2.26 13.89 -16.15
N LEU A 209 3.55 14.19 -16.29
CA LEU A 209 4.32 14.96 -15.32
C LEU A 209 4.33 16.44 -15.72
N THR A 210 3.93 17.30 -14.79
CA THR A 210 4.02 18.76 -14.93
C THR A 210 5.47 19.25 -14.83
N ALA A 211 5.70 20.51 -15.20
CA ALA A 211 7.02 21.12 -14.99
C ALA A 211 7.43 21.15 -13.51
N ARG A 212 6.46 21.34 -12.59
CA ARG A 212 6.66 21.28 -11.14
C ARG A 212 7.04 19.86 -10.71
N ASP A 213 6.34 18.85 -11.22
CA ASP A 213 6.64 17.43 -10.94
C ASP A 213 8.07 17.06 -11.35
N ILE A 214 8.49 17.46 -12.55
CA ILE A 214 9.84 17.18 -13.06
C ILE A 214 10.91 17.88 -12.21
N LYS A 215 10.67 19.14 -11.80
CA LYS A 215 11.56 19.88 -10.91
C LYS A 215 11.69 19.22 -9.54
N MET A 216 10.56 18.76 -8.97
CA MET A 216 10.55 18.03 -7.71
C MET A 216 11.31 16.71 -7.82
N ILE A 217 11.09 15.92 -8.87
CA ILE A 217 11.84 14.68 -9.12
C ILE A 217 13.35 14.94 -9.22
N ASN A 218 13.74 16.00 -9.94
CA ASN A 218 15.15 16.38 -10.03
C ASN A 218 15.72 16.78 -8.67
N LYS A 219 14.99 17.58 -7.87
CA LYS A 219 15.40 17.95 -6.51
C LYS A 219 15.61 16.72 -5.63
N ILE A 220 14.66 15.77 -5.62
CA ILE A 220 14.79 14.49 -4.90
C ILE A 220 16.04 13.72 -5.36
N LYS A 221 16.29 13.68 -6.67
CA LYS A 221 17.46 13.01 -7.25
C LYS A 221 18.80 13.69 -6.88
N PHE A 222 18.82 15.01 -6.69
CA PHE A 222 20.00 15.77 -6.29
C PHE A 222 20.24 15.78 -4.78
N SER A 223 19.19 15.70 -3.95
CA SER A 223 19.34 15.58 -2.50
C SER A 223 20.00 14.27 -2.07
N ASN A 224 19.84 13.20 -2.85
CA ASN A 224 20.51 11.91 -2.64
C ASN A 224 22.02 11.90 -2.98
N LYS A 225 22.64 13.04 -3.27
CA LYS A 225 24.08 13.07 -3.62
C LYS A 225 24.97 13.92 -2.74
N ASN A 226 24.48 14.86 -1.90
CA ASN A 226 25.37 15.78 -1.16
C ASN A 226 24.72 16.67 -0.06
N LEU A 227 23.62 16.29 0.61
CA LEU A 227 23.01 17.15 1.63
C LEU A 227 22.86 16.46 2.98
N LEU A 228 23.37 17.11 4.02
CA LEU A 228 23.30 16.65 5.40
C LEU A 228 21.86 16.73 5.95
N PRO A 229 21.47 15.86 6.91
CA PRO A 229 20.17 15.93 7.59
C PRO A 229 19.92 17.34 8.16
N GLY A 230 18.81 17.97 7.76
CA GLY A 230 18.46 19.36 8.09
C GLY A 230 18.57 20.33 6.90
N GLN A 231 19.40 20.03 5.90
CA GLN A 231 19.44 20.78 4.64
C GLN A 231 18.33 20.35 3.67
N VAL A 232 17.79 19.13 3.80
CA VAL A 232 16.62 18.66 3.03
C VAL A 232 15.40 19.55 3.31
N ARG A 233 15.10 19.84 4.60
CA ARG A 233 14.07 20.83 4.96
C ARG A 233 14.41 22.21 4.39
N ARG A 234 15.65 22.70 4.52
CA ARG A 234 16.02 24.02 3.95
C ARG A 234 15.89 24.10 2.42
N VAL A 235 16.26 23.06 1.66
CA VAL A 235 16.18 23.05 0.19
C VAL A 235 14.73 22.96 -0.35
N PHE A 236 13.79 22.47 0.46
CA PHE A 236 12.36 22.46 0.12
C PHE A 236 11.62 23.71 0.61
N PHE A 237 12.03 24.29 1.74
CA PHE A 237 11.42 25.50 2.29
C PHE A 237 12.00 26.83 1.75
N GLU A 238 13.20 26.83 1.17
CA GLU A 238 13.81 28.04 0.57
C GLU A 238 13.44 28.27 -0.91
N ASP A 239 12.62 27.40 -1.52
CA ASP A 239 12.35 27.36 -2.95
C ASP A 239 10.84 27.37 -3.30
N GLU A 240 10.56 27.48 -4.61
CA GLU A 240 9.26 27.51 -5.32
C GLU A 240 8.20 26.43 -4.98
N PHE A 241 8.42 25.61 -3.93
CA PHE A 241 7.53 24.57 -3.41
C PHE A 241 7.15 24.79 -1.93
N GLU A 242 7.43 25.96 -1.36
CA GLU A 242 7.07 26.28 0.03
C GLU A 242 5.56 26.07 0.31
N ASP A 243 4.71 26.33 -0.69
CA ASP A 243 3.26 26.08 -0.66
C ASP A 243 2.90 24.59 -0.52
N TRP A 244 3.78 23.68 -0.94
CA TRP A 244 3.57 22.23 -0.79
C TRP A 244 3.84 21.75 0.63
N PHE A 245 4.70 22.43 1.41
CA PHE A 245 5.16 21.93 2.71
C PHE A 245 4.68 22.76 3.91
N GLN A 246 3.66 23.60 3.74
CA GLN A 246 3.11 24.36 4.85
C GLN A 246 2.55 23.43 5.94
N GLU A 247 2.99 23.62 7.18
CA GLU A 247 2.52 22.85 8.35
C GLU A 247 1.31 23.54 9.01
N ARG A 248 0.47 22.74 9.69
CA ARG A 248 -0.55 23.17 10.64
C ARG A 248 0.10 23.35 12.01
N GLU A 249 -0.63 23.93 12.95
CA GLU A 249 -0.14 24.16 14.33
C GLU A 249 0.25 22.86 15.07
N ASP A 250 -0.33 21.72 14.67
CA ASP A 250 -0.02 20.39 15.20
C ASP A 250 1.21 19.71 14.54
N GLY A 251 1.89 20.41 13.63
CA GLY A 251 3.04 19.89 12.89
C GLY A 251 2.68 19.01 11.68
N THR A 252 1.40 18.78 11.39
CA THR A 252 0.98 18.04 10.19
C THR A 252 0.98 18.92 8.96
N LEU A 253 1.23 18.35 7.78
CA LEU A 253 1.21 19.11 6.53
C LEU A 253 -0.23 19.54 6.17
N LYS A 254 -0.38 20.81 5.76
CA LYS A 254 -1.60 21.30 5.12
C LYS A 254 -1.87 20.53 3.83
N ASN A 255 -3.15 20.52 3.46
CA ASN A 255 -3.57 19.88 2.23
C ASN A 255 -3.15 20.75 1.02
N ASN A 256 -2.34 20.19 0.13
CA ASN A 256 -1.95 20.82 -1.13
C ASN A 256 -2.28 19.86 -2.26
N ILE A 257 -3.21 20.25 -3.14
CA ILE A 257 -3.74 19.39 -4.20
C ILE A 257 -2.63 18.99 -5.18
N GLU A 258 -1.77 19.93 -5.60
CA GLU A 258 -0.68 19.64 -6.54
C GLU A 258 0.35 18.68 -5.94
N ARG A 259 0.67 18.83 -4.64
CA ARG A 259 1.53 17.88 -3.91
C ARG A 259 0.92 16.49 -3.86
N LEU A 260 -0.35 16.38 -3.45
CA LEU A 260 -1.03 15.08 -3.37
C LEU A 260 -1.13 14.41 -4.75
N GLU A 261 -1.42 15.18 -5.79
CA GLU A 261 -1.42 14.68 -7.17
C GLU A 261 -0.03 14.22 -7.61
N PHE A 262 1.03 14.93 -7.24
CA PHE A 262 2.40 14.51 -7.51
C PHE A 262 2.75 13.20 -6.79
N GLU A 263 2.38 13.09 -5.51
CA GLU A 263 2.56 11.88 -4.71
C GLU A 263 1.86 10.68 -5.35
N GLU A 264 0.59 10.83 -5.75
CA GLU A 264 -0.20 9.79 -6.43
C GLU A 264 0.37 9.42 -7.82
N LYS A 265 0.87 10.39 -8.59
CA LYS A 265 1.38 10.17 -9.96
C LYS A 265 2.80 9.59 -9.99
N ALA A 266 3.66 9.96 -9.04
CA ALA A 266 5.10 9.72 -9.15
C ALA A 266 5.68 8.90 -7.99
N LEU A 267 5.14 9.03 -6.78
CA LEU A 267 5.66 8.33 -5.60
C LEU A 267 4.96 6.98 -5.41
N ASP A 268 3.63 6.91 -5.50
CA ASP A 268 2.89 5.67 -5.29
C ASP A 268 3.27 4.55 -6.29
N PRO A 269 3.39 4.80 -7.61
CA PRO A 269 3.84 3.76 -8.54
C PRO A 269 5.28 3.34 -8.30
N LEU A 270 6.13 4.26 -7.82
CA LEU A 270 7.50 3.95 -7.44
C LEU A 270 7.49 3.03 -6.21
N ILE A 271 6.69 3.36 -5.19
CA ILE A 271 6.50 2.56 -3.98
C ILE A 271 5.93 1.18 -4.32
N ASP A 272 4.97 1.07 -5.23
CA ASP A 272 4.42 -0.21 -5.66
C ASP A 272 5.46 -1.04 -6.45
N LEU A 273 6.25 -0.42 -7.32
CA LEU A 273 7.38 -1.07 -7.97
C LEU A 273 8.45 -1.53 -6.96
N LEU A 274 8.64 -0.77 -5.88
CA LEU A 274 9.51 -1.13 -4.75
C LEU A 274 8.90 -2.27 -3.91
N ARG A 275 7.56 -2.43 -3.88
CA ARG A 275 6.85 -3.53 -3.20
C ARG A 275 6.90 -4.85 -3.99
N GLU A 276 7.01 -4.81 -5.32
CA GLU A 276 6.97 -5.99 -6.20
C GLU A 276 8.31 -6.74 -6.38
N LYS A 277 9.46 -6.11 -6.11
CA LYS A 277 10.74 -6.84 -6.10
C LYS A 277 10.90 -7.66 -4.82
N PRO A 278 11.75 -8.72 -4.79
CA PRO A 278 12.07 -9.42 -3.55
C PRO A 278 12.57 -8.39 -2.52
N PHE A 279 11.69 -8.15 -1.55
CA PHE A 279 11.72 -7.09 -0.55
C PHE A 279 13.11 -6.90 0.09
N ASN A 280 13.89 -7.98 0.21
CA ASN A 280 15.22 -8.02 0.80
C ASN A 280 16.32 -7.34 -0.03
N GLU A 281 16.27 -7.34 -1.36
CA GLU A 281 17.31 -6.68 -2.18
C GLU A 281 17.10 -5.16 -2.26
N ILE A 282 15.84 -4.73 -2.20
CA ILE A 282 15.48 -3.31 -2.17
C ILE A 282 15.71 -2.73 -0.78
N LEU A 283 15.33 -3.42 0.30
CA LEU A 283 15.68 -2.99 1.66
C LEU A 283 17.21 -2.94 1.84
N LYS A 284 17.98 -3.84 1.23
CA LYS A 284 19.45 -3.72 1.20
C LYS A 284 19.91 -2.40 0.58
N GLY A 285 19.38 -2.04 -0.60
CA GLY A 285 19.71 -0.78 -1.25
C GLY A 285 19.23 0.44 -0.47
N ILE A 286 17.99 0.40 0.03
CA ILE A 286 17.35 1.50 0.76
C ILE A 286 17.94 1.67 2.15
N VAL A 287 18.32 0.61 2.89
CA VAL A 287 18.93 0.73 4.21
C VAL A 287 20.39 1.16 4.11
N LEU A 288 21.14 0.67 3.11
CA LEU A 288 22.50 1.16 2.84
C LEU A 288 22.50 2.62 2.37
N GLU A 289 21.46 3.07 1.65
CA GLU A 289 21.28 4.49 1.33
C GLU A 289 20.78 5.27 2.58
N LEU A 290 19.72 4.83 3.28
CA LEU A 290 19.10 5.52 4.43
C LEU A 290 19.99 5.65 5.66
N ASP A 291 21.01 4.82 5.80
CA ASP A 291 22.02 4.91 6.86
C ASP A 291 22.98 6.12 6.67
N GLU A 292 23.00 6.74 5.47
CA GLU A 292 23.56 8.09 5.27
C GLU A 292 22.57 9.22 5.62
N TYR A 293 21.27 8.95 5.74
CA TYR A 293 20.19 9.97 5.80
C TYR A 293 19.44 10.06 7.14
N LEU A 294 19.52 9.06 8.02
CA LEU A 294 19.07 9.14 9.42
C LEU A 294 20.20 8.68 10.34
N PRO A 295 20.58 9.44 11.40
CA PRO A 295 21.51 8.92 12.39
C PRO A 295 20.96 7.63 12.97
N SER A 296 21.79 6.59 13.08
CA SER A 296 21.43 5.30 13.68
C SER A 296 20.73 5.45 15.04
N GLU A 297 21.02 6.52 15.79
CA GLU A 297 20.33 6.93 17.03
C GLU A 297 18.84 7.23 16.88
N LYS A 298 18.39 7.82 15.77
CA LYS A 298 16.99 8.24 15.56
C LYS A 298 16.11 7.07 15.12
N ILE A 299 16.66 6.18 14.30
CA ILE A 299 16.05 4.87 14.00
C ILE A 299 15.93 4.07 15.30
N PHE A 300 16.97 4.11 16.14
CA PHE A 300 16.94 3.48 17.47
C PHE A 300 15.91 4.08 18.43
N GLN A 301 15.73 5.40 18.45
CA GLN A 301 14.74 6.09 19.29
C GLN A 301 13.30 5.74 18.90
N ILE A 302 13.00 5.70 17.60
CA ILE A 302 11.68 5.30 17.08
C ILE A 302 11.37 3.84 17.48
N LEU A 303 12.38 2.96 17.43
CA LEU A 303 12.25 1.54 17.80
C LEU A 303 12.17 1.28 19.31
N THR A 304 12.48 2.27 20.16
CA THR A 304 12.48 2.15 21.62
C THR A 304 11.32 2.87 22.30
N ASN A 305 10.57 3.69 21.55
CA ASN A 305 9.40 4.41 22.06
C ASN A 305 8.11 3.56 21.93
N LYS A 306 7.55 3.13 23.07
CA LYS A 306 6.37 2.26 23.14
C LYS A 306 5.10 2.82 22.47
N GLU A 307 4.95 4.14 22.36
CA GLU A 307 3.76 4.77 21.79
C GLU A 307 3.86 4.89 20.26
N GLU A 308 5.04 5.24 19.72
CA GLU A 308 5.31 5.28 18.27
C GLU A 308 5.41 3.86 17.67
N PHE A 309 5.82 2.88 18.49
CA PHE A 309 5.86 1.46 18.11
C PHE A 309 4.48 0.89 17.74
N LYS A 310 3.40 1.38 18.34
CA LYS A 310 2.03 0.95 18.00
C LYS A 310 1.56 1.47 16.65
N GLU A 311 1.91 2.70 16.28
CA GLU A 311 1.63 3.22 14.94
C GLU A 311 2.43 2.46 13.87
N PHE A 312 3.67 2.09 14.17
CA PHE A 312 4.50 1.25 13.29
C PHE A 312 3.96 -0.17 13.11
N ASP A 313 3.45 -0.80 14.17
CA ASP A 313 2.83 -2.15 14.14
C ASP A 313 1.53 -2.18 13.32
N THR A 314 0.89 -1.02 13.13
CA THR A 314 -0.31 -0.90 12.29
C THR A 314 0.02 -0.82 10.80
N ILE A 315 1.23 -0.35 10.45
CA ILE A 315 1.70 -0.17 9.07
C ILE A 315 2.33 -1.45 8.51
N PHE A 316 2.99 -2.24 9.36
CA PHE A 316 3.65 -3.48 8.97
C PHE A 316 2.82 -4.69 9.41
N GLU A 317 2.11 -5.32 8.47
CA GLU A 317 1.46 -6.61 8.73
C GLU A 317 2.46 -7.60 9.36
N HIS A 318 2.16 -7.99 10.60
CA HIS A 318 2.67 -8.97 11.57
C HIS A 318 3.84 -9.94 11.21
N ASN A 319 4.20 -10.14 9.94
CA ASN A 319 5.33 -10.96 9.50
C ASN A 319 6.56 -10.17 9.00
N LYS A 320 6.42 -8.92 8.53
CA LYS A 320 7.53 -8.14 7.95
C LYS A 320 8.49 -7.52 8.99
N TYR A 321 8.12 -7.57 10.27
CA TYR A 321 8.90 -7.05 11.40
C TYR A 321 10.24 -7.80 11.60
N TRP A 322 10.30 -9.07 11.24
CA TRP A 322 11.47 -9.94 11.47
C TRP A 322 12.53 -9.82 10.37
N ASP A 323 12.09 -9.53 9.15
CA ASP A 323 12.98 -9.27 8.01
C ASP A 323 13.89 -8.04 8.30
N PHE A 324 13.41 -7.09 9.10
CA PHE A 324 14.18 -5.92 9.54
C PHE A 324 15.30 -6.25 10.51
N PHE A 325 15.08 -7.21 11.41
CA PHE A 325 16.07 -7.68 12.36
C PHE A 325 17.18 -8.50 11.69
N ASP A 326 16.82 -9.31 10.69
CA ASP A 326 17.81 -10.02 9.86
C ASP A 326 18.70 -9.03 9.08
N ILE A 327 18.19 -7.84 8.71
CA ILE A 327 18.99 -6.76 8.10
C ILE A 327 19.98 -6.16 9.10
N ILE A 328 19.57 -5.88 10.34
CA ILE A 328 20.48 -5.39 11.41
C ILE A 328 21.64 -6.38 11.64
N ILE A 329 21.36 -7.68 11.60
CA ILE A 329 22.37 -8.75 11.71
C ILE A 329 23.29 -8.80 10.48
N GLU A 330 22.84 -8.37 9.30
CA GLU A 330 23.68 -8.33 8.09
C GLU A 330 24.57 -7.09 7.98
N LEU A 331 24.26 -6.00 8.69
CA LEU A 331 25.03 -4.76 8.65
C LEU A 331 26.29 -4.78 9.55
N ASP A 332 26.34 -5.66 10.56
CA ASP A 332 27.50 -6.02 11.41
C ASP A 332 28.53 -4.88 11.69
N ARG A 333 28.08 -3.79 12.33
CA ARG A 333 28.96 -2.68 12.74
C ARG A 333 29.21 -2.69 14.24
N GLU A 334 30.49 -2.70 14.65
CA GLU A 334 30.90 -2.72 16.08
C GLU A 334 30.31 -1.58 16.93
N GLU A 335 30.00 -0.44 16.33
CA GLU A 335 29.49 0.77 17.00
C GLU A 335 28.02 0.71 17.44
N ASP A 336 27.25 -0.26 16.95
CA ASP A 336 25.83 -0.42 17.29
C ASP A 336 25.57 -1.54 18.31
N TYR A 337 26.61 -2.25 18.76
CA TYR A 337 26.49 -3.38 19.69
C TYR A 337 25.92 -2.98 21.05
N ASP A 338 26.39 -1.86 21.63
CA ASP A 338 25.90 -1.38 22.93
C ASP A 338 24.43 -0.97 22.84
N LYS A 339 24.00 -0.42 21.69
CA LYS A 339 22.61 -0.03 21.45
C LYS A 339 21.73 -1.26 21.27
N ILE A 340 22.15 -2.25 20.47
CA ILE A 340 21.42 -3.50 20.25
C ILE A 340 21.29 -4.27 21.57
N SER A 341 22.33 -4.29 22.40
CA SER A 341 22.28 -4.81 23.77
C SER A 341 21.20 -4.11 24.60
N ASP A 342 21.12 -2.78 24.53
CA ASP A 342 20.12 -1.97 25.22
C ASP A 342 18.69 -2.25 24.73
N LEU A 343 18.51 -2.45 23.42
CA LEU A 343 17.25 -2.80 22.78
C LEU A 343 16.78 -4.19 23.21
N ILE A 344 17.67 -5.18 23.18
CA ILE A 344 17.41 -6.54 23.65
C ILE A 344 17.00 -6.47 25.13
N ASN A 345 17.73 -5.75 25.96
CA ASN A 345 17.40 -5.57 27.37
C ASN A 345 16.01 -4.96 27.61
N LYS A 346 15.60 -3.98 26.80
CA LYS A 346 14.31 -3.30 26.90
C LYS A 346 13.14 -4.11 26.34
N ASN A 347 13.39 -4.91 25.28
CA ASN A 347 12.34 -5.48 24.43
C ASN A 347 12.22 -7.01 24.45
N ILE A 348 13.08 -7.75 25.17
CA ILE A 348 13.06 -9.23 25.25
C ILE A 348 11.71 -9.86 25.66
N ASP A 349 10.76 -9.02 26.07
CA ASP A 349 9.48 -9.41 26.67
C ASP A 349 8.26 -8.78 25.95
N LEU A 350 8.44 -8.27 24.73
CA LEU A 350 7.31 -7.81 23.90
C LEU A 350 6.42 -9.00 23.54
N HIS A 351 5.23 -9.08 24.18
CA HIS A 351 4.12 -10.01 23.94
C HIS A 351 4.48 -11.52 23.87
N VAL A 352 3.71 -12.36 24.57
CA VAL A 352 3.90 -13.84 24.60
C VAL A 352 4.01 -14.48 23.21
N ASN A 353 3.36 -13.90 22.20
CA ASN A 353 3.33 -14.42 20.83
C ASN A 353 4.62 -14.18 20.03
N TYR A 354 5.47 -13.21 20.43
CA TYR A 354 6.67 -12.83 19.68
C TYR A 354 7.97 -13.32 20.32
N ARG A 355 7.91 -13.73 21.59
CA ARG A 355 9.05 -14.23 22.37
C ARG A 355 9.91 -15.30 21.65
N PRO A 356 9.37 -16.33 20.96
CA PRO A 356 10.20 -17.31 20.24
C PRO A 356 11.07 -16.70 19.14
N LYS A 357 10.51 -15.73 18.39
CA LYS A 357 11.21 -15.06 17.30
C LYS A 357 12.24 -14.05 17.81
N ILE A 358 11.97 -13.38 18.95
CA ILE A 358 12.97 -12.53 19.63
C ILE A 358 14.18 -13.37 20.04
N LEU A 359 13.94 -14.56 20.60
CA LEU A 359 15.02 -15.47 21.01
C LEU A 359 15.81 -15.98 19.80
N GLU A 360 15.15 -16.26 18.67
CA GLU A 360 15.82 -16.64 17.42
C GLU A 360 16.68 -15.50 16.86
N PHE A 361 16.19 -14.25 16.90
CA PHE A 361 16.97 -13.06 16.56
C PHE A 361 18.21 -12.91 17.45
N ILE A 362 18.06 -12.98 18.77
CA ILE A 362 19.17 -12.87 19.72
C ILE A 362 20.21 -13.96 19.43
N LYS A 363 19.77 -15.19 19.16
CA LYS A 363 20.67 -16.28 18.76
C LYS A 363 21.42 -15.95 17.47
N LYS A 364 20.73 -15.53 16.41
CA LYS A 364 21.36 -15.17 15.12
C LYS A 364 22.33 -13.99 15.23
N PHE A 365 21.96 -12.95 15.99
CA PHE A 365 22.81 -11.78 16.23
C PHE A 365 24.11 -12.15 16.96
N ILE A 366 23.99 -12.95 18.02
CA ILE A 366 25.16 -13.35 18.81
C ILE A 366 26.07 -14.33 18.05
N LEU A 367 25.51 -15.18 17.18
CA LEU A 367 26.26 -16.19 16.41
C LEU A 367 27.09 -15.62 15.25
N LYS A 368 26.85 -14.38 14.81
CA LYS A 368 27.35 -13.91 13.50
C LYS A 368 28.59 -13.00 13.57
N THR A 369 29.41 -13.05 14.62
CA THR A 369 30.46 -12.02 14.81
C THR A 369 31.83 -12.58 15.16
N ASP A 370 32.88 -11.88 14.73
CA ASP A 370 34.29 -12.05 15.15
C ASP A 370 34.54 -11.60 16.61
N THR A 371 33.48 -11.32 17.38
CA THR A 371 33.48 -10.70 18.72
C THR A 371 32.74 -11.53 19.78
N LEU A 372 32.87 -12.86 19.72
CA LEU A 372 32.27 -13.82 20.67
C LEU A 372 32.47 -13.44 22.15
N SER A 373 33.61 -12.82 22.52
CA SER A 373 33.91 -12.40 23.90
C SER A 373 33.09 -11.18 24.36
N LYS A 374 32.75 -10.25 23.46
CA LYS A 374 31.95 -9.05 23.77
C LYS A 374 30.47 -9.43 23.94
N ASN A 375 29.97 -10.34 23.11
CA ASN A 375 28.56 -10.78 23.18
C ASN A 375 28.25 -11.64 24.42
N LYS A 376 29.22 -12.37 24.95
CA LYS A 376 29.11 -13.05 26.26
C LYS A 376 28.84 -12.06 27.39
N SER A 377 29.55 -10.91 27.41
CA SER A 377 29.36 -9.90 28.44
C SER A 377 27.94 -9.31 28.46
N ILE A 378 27.28 -9.26 27.30
CA ILE A 378 25.88 -8.82 27.15
C ILE A 378 24.93 -9.85 27.79
N LEU A 379 25.11 -11.13 27.47
CA LEU A 379 24.32 -12.21 28.05
C LEU A 379 24.55 -12.34 29.57
N GLU A 380 25.79 -12.23 30.03
CA GLU A 380 26.12 -12.20 31.46
C GLU A 380 25.42 -11.05 32.18
N ASN A 381 25.44 -9.84 31.60
CA ASN A 381 24.75 -8.68 32.16
C ASN A 381 23.24 -8.89 32.21
N ILE A 382 22.62 -9.46 31.16
CA ILE A 382 21.20 -9.82 31.15
C ILE A 382 20.90 -10.81 32.29
N ILE A 383 21.73 -11.84 32.46
CA ILE A 383 21.53 -12.89 33.47
C ILE A 383 21.63 -12.34 34.89
N LEU A 384 22.60 -11.47 35.15
CA LEU A 384 22.86 -10.93 36.49
C LEU A 384 21.92 -9.79 36.87
N ASN A 385 21.66 -8.87 35.92
CA ASN A 385 21.11 -7.55 36.24
C ASN A 385 19.71 -7.27 35.69
N ASN A 386 19.19 -8.05 34.73
CA ASN A 386 17.90 -7.72 34.09
C ASN A 386 16.74 -7.80 35.12
N PRO A 387 15.84 -6.82 35.24
CA PRO A 387 14.79 -6.83 36.27
C PRO A 387 13.77 -7.97 36.12
N LYS A 388 13.73 -8.66 34.97
CA LYS A 388 12.74 -9.71 34.67
C LYS A 388 13.33 -11.11 34.68
N TYR A 389 12.74 -12.00 35.48
CA TYR A 389 13.27 -13.34 35.70
C TYR A 389 13.29 -14.25 34.47
N LYS A 390 12.27 -14.16 33.60
CA LYS A 390 12.18 -15.03 32.42
C LYS A 390 13.24 -14.70 31.36
N ALA A 391 13.54 -13.42 31.18
CA ALA A 391 14.63 -12.95 30.33
C ALA A 391 15.99 -13.50 30.78
N ARG A 392 16.25 -13.47 32.09
CA ARG A 392 17.48 -14.06 32.66
C ARG A 392 17.57 -15.55 32.35
N GLU A 393 16.48 -16.28 32.53
CA GLU A 393 16.43 -17.72 32.24
C GLU A 393 16.65 -18.05 30.76
N ASP A 394 16.08 -17.26 29.84
CA ASP A 394 16.24 -17.49 28.40
C ASP A 394 17.67 -17.16 27.94
N ALA A 395 18.29 -16.13 28.53
CA ALA A 395 19.70 -15.80 28.28
C ALA A 395 20.65 -16.94 28.71
N VAL A 396 20.34 -17.67 29.80
CA VAL A 396 21.09 -18.88 30.19
C VAL A 396 21.00 -19.97 29.12
N ASP A 397 19.83 -20.20 28.51
CA ASP A 397 19.67 -21.21 27.46
C ASP A 397 20.49 -20.84 26.22
N ILE A 398 20.45 -19.58 25.80
CA ILE A 398 21.20 -19.08 24.65
C ILE A 398 22.70 -19.19 24.90
N LEU A 399 23.17 -18.74 26.06
CA LEU A 399 24.58 -18.78 26.43
C LEU A 399 25.12 -20.21 26.48
N TYR A 400 24.32 -21.16 26.98
CA TYR A 400 24.66 -22.57 27.00
C TYR A 400 24.76 -23.19 25.60
N GLU A 401 23.80 -22.88 24.71
CA GLU A 401 23.82 -23.36 23.32
C GLU A 401 25.03 -22.81 22.54
N LEU A 402 25.45 -21.59 22.83
CA LEU A 402 26.58 -20.93 22.15
C LEU A 402 27.94 -21.49 22.54
N GLU A 403 28.15 -21.83 23.81
CA GLU A 403 29.47 -22.29 24.26
C GLU A 403 29.81 -23.69 23.74
N ASN A 404 28.81 -24.56 23.48
CA ASN A 404 29.01 -25.87 22.86
C ASN A 404 30.18 -26.68 23.48
N THR A 405 30.46 -26.49 24.77
CA THR A 405 31.71 -26.95 25.40
C THR A 405 31.47 -27.88 26.58
N ASP A 406 32.28 -28.95 26.61
CA ASP A 406 32.57 -29.78 27.79
C ASP A 406 33.30 -29.01 28.93
N ASN A 407 33.39 -27.67 28.85
CA ASN A 407 34.03 -26.78 29.81
C ASN A 407 32.98 -26.05 30.66
N TYR A 408 32.71 -26.57 31.85
CA TYR A 408 31.67 -26.08 32.75
C TYR A 408 32.11 -24.91 33.64
N SER A 409 33.39 -24.51 33.61
CA SER A 409 33.95 -23.50 34.52
C SER A 409 33.22 -22.16 34.44
N PHE A 410 32.76 -21.78 33.25
CA PHE A 410 32.05 -20.53 33.02
C PHE A 410 30.64 -20.52 33.64
N LEU A 411 29.85 -21.57 33.44
CA LEU A 411 28.54 -21.72 34.07
C LEU A 411 28.65 -21.75 35.61
N ILE A 412 29.70 -22.38 36.14
CA ILE A 412 30.01 -22.41 37.56
C ILE A 412 30.30 -20.99 38.08
N GLU A 413 31.09 -20.19 37.35
CA GLU A 413 31.37 -18.81 37.71
C GLU A 413 30.10 -17.95 37.67
N LEU A 414 29.27 -18.11 36.65
CA LEU A 414 27.99 -17.41 36.50
C LEU A 414 26.99 -17.77 37.61
N PHE A 415 26.97 -19.05 38.00
CA PHE A 415 26.20 -19.54 39.14
C PHE A 415 26.63 -18.85 40.44
N LYS A 416 27.95 -18.78 40.69
CA LYS A 416 28.51 -18.10 41.88
C LYS A 416 28.21 -16.60 41.90
N LYS A 417 28.19 -15.94 40.74
CA LYS A 417 27.86 -14.51 40.61
C LYS A 417 26.36 -14.22 40.73
N SER A 418 25.50 -15.14 40.31
CA SER A 418 24.05 -14.95 40.34
C SER A 418 23.51 -14.97 41.76
N GLN A 419 22.66 -13.99 42.10
CA GLN A 419 21.90 -13.95 43.37
C GLN A 419 20.45 -14.41 43.19
N HIS A 420 20.07 -14.88 42.00
CA HIS A 420 18.67 -15.21 41.67
C HIS A 420 18.45 -16.73 41.56
N TRP A 421 17.53 -17.26 42.38
CA TRP A 421 17.25 -18.70 42.48
C TRP A 421 16.85 -19.34 41.15
N GLY A 422 15.95 -18.71 40.36
CA GLY A 422 15.50 -19.28 39.09
C GLY A 422 16.62 -19.43 38.06
N VAL A 423 17.59 -18.51 38.10
CA VAL A 423 18.77 -18.54 37.24
C VAL A 423 19.73 -19.63 37.70
N GLN A 424 20.04 -19.67 39.00
CA GLN A 424 20.89 -20.71 39.59
C GLN A 424 20.33 -22.12 39.34
N ARG A 425 19.02 -22.32 39.53
CA ARG A 425 18.33 -23.58 39.23
C ARG A 425 18.49 -23.97 37.76
N LYS A 426 18.26 -23.03 36.85
CA LYS A 426 18.36 -23.31 35.40
C LYS A 426 19.79 -23.62 34.97
N ILE A 427 20.78 -22.97 35.57
CA ILE A 427 22.21 -23.30 35.37
C ILE A 427 22.50 -24.72 35.87
N LEU A 428 22.01 -25.10 37.06
CA LEU A 428 22.16 -26.47 37.59
C LEU A 428 21.50 -27.49 36.67
N ASP A 429 20.28 -27.24 36.21
CA ASP A 429 19.57 -28.13 35.28
C ASP A 429 20.42 -28.39 34.01
N LYS A 430 21.09 -27.36 33.48
CA LYS A 430 22.02 -27.51 32.33
C LYS A 430 23.27 -28.30 32.70
N LEU A 431 23.93 -27.96 33.80
CA LEU A 431 25.13 -28.66 34.30
C LEU A 431 24.87 -30.16 34.53
N PHE A 432 23.70 -30.54 35.05
CA PHE A 432 23.36 -31.94 35.34
C PHE A 432 22.75 -32.71 34.16
N SER A 433 22.18 -32.03 33.17
CA SER A 433 21.55 -32.68 32.01
C SER A 433 22.52 -33.38 31.04
N HIS A 434 23.82 -33.06 31.08
CA HIS A 434 24.81 -33.52 30.08
C HIS A 434 26.09 -34.13 30.69
N SER A 435 26.06 -34.59 31.94
CA SER A 435 27.27 -35.04 32.62
C SER A 435 27.85 -36.36 32.07
N LYS A 436 28.88 -36.24 31.23
CA LYS A 436 30.01 -37.19 31.29
C LYS A 436 30.95 -36.70 32.39
N SER A 437 31.48 -37.63 33.17
CA SER A 437 32.35 -37.39 34.34
C SER A 437 33.39 -36.28 34.09
N ASN A 438 33.16 -35.09 34.64
CA ASN A 438 34.09 -33.97 34.60
C ASN A 438 34.51 -33.63 36.05
N LEU A 439 35.82 -33.58 36.28
CA LEU A 439 36.45 -33.38 37.58
C LEU A 439 36.05 -32.01 38.19
N ASP A 440 35.82 -31.01 37.35
CA ASP A 440 35.43 -29.65 37.78
C ASP A 440 34.01 -29.60 38.36
N LEU A 441 33.10 -30.42 37.83
CA LEU A 441 31.73 -30.54 38.33
C LEU A 441 31.70 -31.21 39.70
N LEU A 442 32.55 -32.22 39.90
CA LEU A 442 32.74 -32.91 41.18
C LEU A 442 33.35 -31.99 42.23
N ASN A 443 34.40 -31.24 41.89
CA ASN A 443 35.01 -30.27 42.81
C ASN A 443 34.03 -29.16 43.20
N PHE A 444 33.25 -28.65 42.26
CA PHE A 444 32.19 -27.69 42.54
C PHE A 444 31.09 -28.27 43.44
N TYR A 445 30.74 -29.54 43.25
CA TYR A 445 29.79 -30.26 44.11
C TYR A 445 30.31 -30.40 45.55
N PHE A 446 31.60 -30.74 45.73
CA PHE A 446 32.22 -30.78 47.05
C PHE A 446 32.32 -29.40 47.70
N GLU A 447 32.66 -28.36 46.93
CA GLU A 447 32.71 -26.96 47.41
C GLU A 447 31.32 -26.48 47.88
N MET A 448 30.24 -26.87 47.19
CA MET A 448 28.87 -26.57 47.63
C MET A 448 28.49 -27.28 48.93
N LEU A 449 29.01 -28.49 49.17
CA LEU A 449 28.78 -29.26 50.38
C LEU A 449 29.61 -28.76 51.58
N GLU A 450 30.86 -28.36 51.35
CA GLU A 450 31.77 -27.86 52.40
C GLU A 450 31.37 -26.48 52.93
N ASN A 451 30.83 -25.60 52.07
CA ASN A 451 30.37 -24.27 52.47
C ASN A 451 28.98 -24.26 53.15
N GLY A 452 28.55 -25.41 53.68
CA GLY A 452 27.37 -25.51 54.56
C GLY A 452 26.04 -25.10 53.92
N GLY A 453 25.93 -25.07 52.59
CA GLY A 453 24.72 -24.59 51.91
C GLY A 453 24.40 -23.11 52.15
N ASP A 454 25.37 -22.32 52.62
CA ASP A 454 25.17 -20.92 53.06
C ASP A 454 25.51 -19.89 51.96
N PHE A 455 25.46 -20.34 50.72
CA PHE A 455 25.05 -19.41 49.71
C PHE A 455 23.52 -19.22 49.87
N ASN A 456 22.86 -18.15 49.37
CA ASN A 456 21.39 -17.96 49.33
C ASN A 456 20.58 -19.07 48.58
N TYR A 457 20.70 -20.34 48.96
CA TYR A 457 20.36 -21.49 48.14
C TYR A 457 19.27 -22.29 48.83
N GLY A 458 18.04 -22.00 48.44
CA GLY A 458 16.91 -22.93 48.54
C GLY A 458 17.08 -24.15 47.62
N VAL A 459 18.28 -24.75 47.60
CA VAL A 459 18.55 -26.04 46.95
C VAL A 459 18.33 -27.11 48.01
N ARG A 460 17.07 -27.51 48.19
CA ARG A 460 16.83 -28.90 48.60
C ARG A 460 17.32 -29.76 47.45
N PHE A 461 18.50 -30.33 47.60
CA PHE A 461 19.03 -31.37 46.74
C PHE A 461 18.02 -32.53 46.64
N ASN A 462 17.12 -32.48 45.67
CA ASN A 462 16.46 -33.68 45.16
C ASN A 462 17.39 -34.32 44.11
N LEU A 463 18.59 -34.70 44.56
CA LEU A 463 19.52 -35.56 43.81
C LEU A 463 19.18 -37.05 43.99
N TRP A 464 17.89 -37.36 44.09
CA TRP A 464 17.37 -38.72 44.13
C TRP A 464 16.21 -38.84 43.14
N ARG A 465 16.55 -38.85 41.84
CA ARG A 465 15.84 -39.57 40.77
C ARG A 465 16.53 -39.36 39.42
N ASN A 466 17.69 -40.00 39.27
CA ASN A 466 17.98 -41.02 38.25
C ASN A 466 19.46 -41.40 38.32
#